data_AF-A0A256XQN0-F1
#
_entry.id   AF-A0A256XQN0-F1
#
_cell.length_a   1.000
_cell.length_b   1.000
_cell.length_c   1.000
_cell.angle_alpha   90.00
_cell.angle_beta   90.00
_cell.angle_gamma   90.00
#
_symmetry.space_group_name_H-M   'P 1'
#
loop_
_entity.id
_entity.type
_entity.pdbx_description
1 polymer ?
#
loop_
_entity_poly.entity_id
_entity_poly.type
_entity_poly.pdbx_seq_one_letter_code
_entity_poly.pdbx_strand_id
1 'polypeptide(L)'
;MERLKEKYFISYLMMFETLLLLSGQLLLYFLPPVSWESHWYLWLTPPILIGFITPSLKKGLSASLVASILYILIAGSIEGAKHGSWIGGIVFGFIFGLPIMFILNIISVTIAYGVKYGLKKILRF
;
A
#
# COMPACT_ATOMS: atom_id res chain seq x y z
N MET A 1 -3.13 -25.40 20.83
CA MET A 1 -3.85 -25.38 19.53
C MET A 1 -4.42 -23.99 19.21
N GLU A 2 -4.94 -23.25 20.19
CA GLU A 2 -5.49 -21.88 19.99
C GLU A 2 -4.45 -20.83 19.57
N ARG A 3 -3.25 -20.81 20.19
CA ARG A 3 -2.16 -19.88 19.79
C ARG A 3 -1.72 -20.04 18.32
N LEU A 4 -1.84 -21.26 17.77
CA LEU A 4 -1.54 -21.50 16.35
C LEU A 4 -2.62 -20.88 15.46
N LYS A 5 -3.91 -21.09 15.78
CA LYS A 5 -5.03 -20.48 15.05
C LYS A 5 -4.95 -18.95 15.01
N GLU A 6 -4.60 -18.34 16.14
CA GLU A 6 -4.46 -16.88 16.26
C GLU A 6 -3.29 -16.35 15.40
N LYS A 7 -2.15 -17.04 15.38
CA LYS A 7 -1.00 -16.69 14.55
C LYS A 7 -1.31 -16.79 13.05
N TYR A 8 -2.05 -17.82 12.63
CA TYR A 8 -2.49 -17.96 11.24
C TYR A 8 -3.46 -16.84 10.87
N PHE A 9 -4.47 -16.58 11.70
CA PHE A 9 -5.44 -15.51 11.47
C PHE A 9 -4.77 -14.14 11.30
N ILE A 10 -3.80 -13.83 12.15
CA ILE A 10 -3.00 -12.59 12.07
C ILE A 10 -2.22 -12.50 10.75
N SER A 11 -1.68 -13.63 10.27
CA SER A 11 -0.92 -13.68 9.02
C SER A 11 -1.82 -13.49 7.79
N TYR A 12 -3.00 -14.13 7.78
CA TYR A 12 -4.00 -13.95 6.73
C TYR A 12 -4.49 -12.50 6.63
N LEU A 13 -4.68 -11.83 7.77
CA LEU A 13 -5.11 -10.44 7.78
C LEU A 13 -4.06 -9.50 7.18
N MET A 14 -2.78 -9.69 7.51
CA MET A 14 -1.70 -8.89 6.92
C MET A 14 -1.58 -9.15 5.40
N MET A 15 -1.76 -10.40 4.97
CA MET A 15 -1.78 -10.75 3.55
C MET A 15 -2.94 -10.07 2.83
N PHE A 16 -4.14 -10.06 3.44
CA PHE A 16 -5.30 -9.35 2.91
C PHE A 16 -5.05 -7.85 2.80
N GLU A 17 -4.53 -7.19 3.84
CA GLU A 17 -4.17 -5.77 3.82
C GLU A 17 -3.18 -5.45 2.70
N THR A 18 -2.17 -6.30 2.52
CA THR A 18 -1.16 -6.17 1.47
C THR A 18 -1.79 -6.30 0.08
N LEU A 19 -2.63 -7.32 -0.13
CA LEU A 19 -3.31 -7.56 -1.39
C LEU A 19 -4.29 -6.44 -1.73
N LEU A 20 -5.04 -5.93 -0.75
CA LEU A 20 -5.98 -4.83 -0.94
C LEU A 20 -5.24 -3.55 -1.35
N LEU A 21 -4.11 -3.25 -0.69
CA LEU A 21 -3.29 -2.09 -1.02
C LEU A 21 -2.67 -2.21 -2.42
N LEU A 22 -2.05 -3.36 -2.70
CA LEU A 22 -1.40 -3.64 -3.98
C LEU A 22 -2.39 -3.63 -5.14
N SER A 23 -3.54 -4.30 -5.00
CA SER A 23 -4.57 -4.31 -6.03
C SER A 23 -5.15 -2.92 -6.28
N GLY A 24 -5.37 -2.12 -5.24
CA GLY A 24 -5.78 -0.72 -5.39
C GLY A 24 -4.76 0.12 -6.17
N GLN A 25 -3.46 -0.01 -5.86
CA GLN A 25 -2.39 0.69 -6.56
C GLN A 25 -2.24 0.24 -8.02
N LEU A 26 -2.30 -1.08 -8.28
CA LEU A 26 -2.21 -1.61 -9.65
C LEU A 26 -3.44 -1.22 -10.48
N LEU A 27 -4.63 -1.20 -9.87
CA LEU A 27 -5.84 -0.75 -10.54
C LEU A 27 -5.73 0.72 -10.96
N LEU A 28 -5.16 1.59 -10.10
CA LEU A 28 -4.86 2.98 -10.46
C LEU A 28 -3.79 3.09 -11.54
N TYR A 29 -2.75 2.26 -11.49
CA TYR A 29 -1.70 2.23 -12.51
C TYR A 29 -2.24 1.88 -13.92
N PHE A 30 -3.18 0.94 -14.01
CA PHE A 30 -3.76 0.53 -15.29
C PHE A 30 -4.93 1.41 -15.77
N LEU A 31 -5.42 2.34 -14.95
CA LEU A 31 -6.55 3.19 -15.32
C LEU A 31 -6.11 4.34 -16.25
N PRO A 32 -6.53 4.35 -17.53
CA PRO A 32 -6.13 5.36 -18.50
C PRO A 32 -6.52 6.82 -18.17
N PRO A 33 -7.61 7.14 -17.44
CA PRO A 33 -7.93 8.54 -17.12
C PRO A 33 -7.19 9.10 -15.89
N VAL A 34 -6.48 8.28 -15.11
CA VAL A 34 -5.78 8.72 -13.89
C VAL A 34 -4.40 9.27 -14.28
N SER A 35 -4.37 10.46 -14.87
CA SER A 35 -3.11 11.20 -14.98
C SER A 35 -2.62 11.57 -13.57
N TRP A 36 -1.33 11.34 -13.31
CA TRP A 36 -0.72 11.71 -12.03
C TRP A 36 -0.95 13.18 -11.71
N GLU A 37 -0.83 14.06 -12.70
CA GLU A 37 -0.97 15.51 -12.54
C GLU A 37 -2.36 15.94 -12.05
N SER A 38 -3.42 15.32 -12.56
CA SER A 38 -4.80 15.72 -12.23
C SER A 38 -5.41 14.88 -11.10
N HIS A 39 -4.90 13.67 -10.86
CA HIS A 39 -5.54 12.68 -10.00
C HIS A 39 -4.59 12.04 -8.97
N TRP A 40 -3.47 12.70 -8.64
CA TRP A 40 -2.51 12.19 -7.64
C TRP A 40 -3.19 11.83 -6.31
N TYR A 41 -4.25 12.54 -5.91
CA TYR A 41 -4.98 12.27 -4.66
C TYR A 41 -5.67 10.89 -4.65
N LEU A 42 -6.00 10.31 -5.81
CA LEU A 42 -6.58 8.97 -5.88
C LEU A 42 -5.62 7.90 -5.34
N TRP A 43 -4.31 8.12 -5.47
CA TRP A 43 -3.26 7.24 -4.96
C TRP A 43 -3.20 7.20 -3.42
N LEU A 44 -3.82 8.16 -2.75
CA LEU A 44 -3.98 8.13 -1.29
C LEU A 44 -5.11 7.19 -0.86
N THR A 45 -6.04 6.85 -1.75
CA THR A 45 -7.24 6.07 -1.40
C THR A 45 -6.89 4.67 -0.88
N PRO A 46 -6.05 3.87 -1.57
CA PRO A 46 -5.68 2.56 -1.06
C PRO A 46 -5.03 2.60 0.34
N PRO A 47 -4.00 3.41 0.63
CA PRO A 47 -3.40 3.42 1.97
C PRO A 47 -4.31 4.05 3.04
N ILE A 48 -5.19 5.00 2.70
CA ILE A 48 -6.20 5.50 3.65
C ILE A 48 -7.14 4.36 4.09
N LEU A 49 -7.64 3.55 3.15
CA LEU A 49 -8.49 2.40 3.45
C LEU A 49 -7.77 1.42 4.38
N ILE A 50 -6.49 1.13 4.12
CA ILE A 50 -5.67 0.29 5.02
C ILE A 50 -5.59 0.87 6.42
N GLY A 51 -5.34 2.18 6.56
CA GLY A 51 -5.29 2.83 7.88
C GLY A 51 -6.58 2.70 8.68
N PHE A 52 -7.75 2.70 8.02
CA PHE A 52 -9.05 2.51 8.68
C PHE A 52 -9.33 1.05 9.05
N ILE A 53 -8.95 0.08 8.23
CA ILE A 53 -9.26 -1.32 8.51
C ILE A 53 -8.23 -1.97 9.44
N THR A 54 -6.97 -1.55 9.39
CA THR A 54 -5.89 -2.27 10.07
C THR A 54 -6.07 -2.29 11.58
N PRO A 55 -5.87 -3.44 12.25
CA PRO A 55 -6.04 -3.53 13.71
C PRO A 55 -4.87 -2.88 14.46
N SER A 56 -3.72 -2.69 13.82
CA SER A 56 -2.58 -2.01 14.44
C SER A 56 -1.73 -1.28 13.40
N LEU A 57 -1.22 -0.11 13.80
CA LEU A 57 -0.38 0.73 12.93
C LEU A 57 0.83 -0.05 12.39
N LYS A 58 1.50 -0.85 13.23
CA LYS A 58 2.65 -1.66 12.81
C LYS A 58 2.32 -2.61 11.65
N LYS A 59 1.13 -3.22 11.65
CA LYS A 59 0.70 -4.14 10.58
C LYS A 59 0.39 -3.38 9.31
N GLY A 60 -0.39 -2.29 9.39
CA GLY A 60 -0.66 -1.42 8.24
C GLY A 60 0.62 -0.88 7.59
N LEU A 61 1.62 -0.49 8.38
CA LEU A 61 2.93 -0.05 7.87
C LEU A 61 3.73 -1.20 7.24
N SER A 62 3.66 -2.40 7.81
CA SER A 62 4.32 -3.58 7.25
C SER A 62 3.68 -4.00 5.92
N ALA A 63 2.35 -4.01 5.85
CA ALA A 63 1.60 -4.24 4.61
C ALA A 63 1.94 -3.17 3.56
N SER A 64 2.09 -1.91 3.98
CA SER A 64 2.50 -0.80 3.11
C SER A 64 3.88 -1.00 2.51
N LEU A 65 4.86 -1.44 3.31
CA LEU A 65 6.20 -1.73 2.82
C LEU A 65 6.17 -2.86 1.78
N VAL A 66 5.52 -3.97 2.12
CA VAL A 66 5.45 -5.15 1.23
C VAL A 66 4.72 -4.79 -0.07
N ALA A 67 3.58 -4.12 0.01
CA ALA A 67 2.84 -3.68 -1.17
C ALA A 67 3.67 -2.73 -2.05
N SER A 68 4.40 -1.78 -1.45
CA SER A 68 5.26 -0.85 -2.21
C SER A 68 6.36 -1.60 -2.97
N ILE A 69 7.01 -2.58 -2.33
CA ILE A 69 8.03 -3.43 -2.98
C ILE A 69 7.41 -4.21 -4.15
N LEU A 70 6.28 -4.87 -3.92
CA LEU A 70 5.60 -5.66 -4.95
C LEU A 70 5.12 -4.78 -6.11
N TYR A 71 4.58 -3.60 -5.81
CA TYR A 71 4.17 -2.62 -6.82
C TYR A 71 5.35 -2.23 -7.70
N ILE A 72 6.52 -1.91 -7.12
CA ILE A 72 7.72 -1.54 -7.87
C ILE A 72 8.24 -2.70 -8.71
N LEU A 73 8.21 -3.93 -8.19
CA LEU A 73 8.58 -5.11 -8.97
C LEU A 73 7.67 -5.27 -10.19
N ILE A 74 6.36 -5.03 -10.06
CA ILE A 74 5.41 -5.19 -11.16
C ILE A 74 5.47 -4.00 -12.12
N ALA A 75 5.16 -2.79 -11.64
CA ALA A 75 5.09 -1.58 -12.45
C ALA A 75 6.46 -1.21 -13.04
N GLY A 76 7.53 -1.35 -12.26
CA GLY A 76 8.91 -1.13 -12.73
C GLY A 76 9.31 -2.12 -13.82
N SER A 77 8.94 -3.40 -13.70
CA SER A 77 9.18 -4.38 -14.78
C SER A 77 8.42 -4.03 -16.05
N ILE A 78 7.15 -3.63 -15.93
CA ILE A 78 6.29 -3.29 -17.07
C ILE A 78 6.85 -2.05 -17.79
N GLU A 79 7.14 -0.98 -17.04
CA GLU A 79 7.72 0.25 -17.62
C GLU A 79 9.10 -0.02 -18.21
N GLY A 80 9.95 -0.79 -17.53
CA GLY A 80 11.26 -1.18 -18.04
C GLY A 80 11.17 -1.97 -19.33
N ALA A 81 10.23 -2.92 -19.42
CA ALA A 81 10.03 -3.73 -20.62
C ALA A 81 9.58 -2.88 -21.82
N LYS A 82 8.74 -1.84 -21.61
CA LYS A 82 8.38 -0.87 -22.66
C LYS A 82 9.58 -0.11 -23.22
N HIS A 83 10.62 0.07 -22.41
CA HIS A 83 11.85 0.79 -22.76
C HIS A 83 13.05 -0.16 -23.04
N GLY A 84 12.80 -1.45 -23.22
CA GLY A 84 13.81 -2.44 -23.65
C GLY A 84 14.64 -3.09 -22.53
N SER A 85 14.36 -2.81 -21.24
CA SER A 85 15.04 -3.47 -20.11
C SER A 85 14.15 -3.54 -18.87
N TRP A 86 13.56 -4.71 -18.61
CA TRP A 86 12.76 -4.96 -17.41
C TRP A 86 13.58 -4.81 -16.11
N ILE A 87 14.84 -5.26 -16.11
CA ILE A 87 15.77 -5.09 -14.97
C ILE A 87 16.05 -3.61 -14.74
N GLY A 88 16.30 -2.85 -15.82
CA GLY A 88 16.52 -1.41 -15.73
C GLY A 88 15.33 -0.70 -15.07
N GLY A 89 14.12 -1.02 -15.51
CA GLY A 89 12.89 -0.46 -14.92
C GLY A 89 12.69 -0.83 -13.45
N ILE A 90 13.03 -2.06 -13.03
CA ILE A 90 13.04 -2.43 -11.61
C ILE A 90 14.05 -1.57 -10.83
N VAL A 91 15.30 -1.46 -11.29
CA VAL A 91 16.35 -0.69 -10.60
C VAL A 91 15.95 0.78 -10.46
N PHE A 92 15.48 1.41 -11.54
CA PHE A 92 14.96 2.79 -11.50
C PHE A 92 13.75 2.90 -10.56
N GLY A 93 12.85 1.92 -10.59
CA GLY A 93 11.71 1.83 -9.70
C GLY A 93 12.12 1.77 -8.22
N PHE A 94 13.16 1.03 -7.86
CA PHE A 94 13.66 0.97 -6.49
C PHE A 94 14.36 2.26 -6.06
N ILE A 95 15.10 2.92 -6.96
CA ILE A 95 15.81 4.17 -6.65
C ILE A 95 14.82 5.34 -6.47
N PHE A 96 13.85 5.47 -7.37
CA PHE A 96 12.97 6.64 -7.42
C PHE A 96 11.53 6.34 -6.99
N GLY A 97 10.95 5.25 -7.48
CA GLY A 97 9.54 4.92 -7.23
C GLY A 97 9.28 4.43 -5.80
N LEU A 98 10.13 3.55 -5.25
CA LEU A 98 9.92 2.94 -3.95
C LEU A 98 9.89 4.00 -2.82
N PRO A 99 10.85 4.95 -2.72
CA PRO A 99 10.79 5.96 -1.68
C PRO A 99 9.52 6.80 -1.73
N ILE A 100 9.11 7.24 -2.94
CA ILE A 100 7.91 8.05 -3.15
C ILE A 100 6.67 7.27 -2.71
N MET A 101 6.51 6.05 -3.23
CA MET A 101 5.35 5.20 -2.93
C MET A 101 5.29 4.84 -1.45
N PHE A 102 6.44 4.56 -0.83
CA PHE A 102 6.52 4.21 0.57
C PHE A 102 6.15 5.39 1.47
N ILE A 103 6.64 6.60 1.18
CA ILE A 103 6.27 7.82 1.91
C ILE A 103 4.77 8.08 1.81
N LEU A 104 4.18 7.99 0.60
CA LEU A 104 2.75 8.17 0.40
C LEU A 104 1.94 7.18 1.22
N ASN A 105 2.33 5.91 1.23
CA ASN A 105 1.64 4.88 1.98
C ASN A 105 1.78 5.08 3.50
N ILE A 106 2.98 5.34 4.01
CA ILE A 106 3.21 5.55 5.45
C ILE A 106 2.39 6.72 5.97
N ILE A 107 2.50 7.88 5.31
CA ILE A 107 1.83 9.11 5.77
C ILE A 107 0.33 8.88 5.79
N SER A 108 -0.22 8.34 4.69
CA SER A 108 -1.66 8.10 4.55
C SER A 108 -2.19 7.09 5.56
N VAL A 109 -1.51 5.96 5.74
CA VAL A 109 -1.89 4.94 6.74
C VAL A 109 -1.83 5.52 8.14
N THR A 110 -0.77 6.26 8.47
CA THR A 110 -0.58 6.82 9.81
C THR A 110 -1.66 7.84 10.15
N ILE A 111 -1.96 8.75 9.21
CA ILE A 111 -3.03 9.75 9.39
C ILE A 111 -4.37 9.06 9.55
N ALA A 112 -4.75 8.15 8.62
CA ALA A 112 -6.04 7.47 8.66
C ALA A 112 -6.20 6.62 9.94
N TYR A 113 -5.14 5.93 10.37
CA TYR A 113 -5.15 5.18 11.63
C TYR A 113 -5.30 6.12 12.85
N GLY A 114 -4.59 7.26 12.84
CA GLY A 114 -4.71 8.28 13.89
C GLY A 114 -6.14 8.84 13.98
N VAL A 115 -6.76 9.13 12.84
CA VAL A 115 -8.17 9.57 12.75
C VAL A 115 -9.11 8.49 13.28
N LYS A 116 -8.96 7.23 12.83
CA LYS A 116 -9.72 6.09 13.35
C LYS A 116 -9.66 6.01 14.87
N TYR A 117 -8.46 6.10 15.44
CA TYR A 117 -8.28 6.00 16.89
C TYR A 117 -8.85 7.21 17.64
N GLY A 118 -8.67 8.42 17.10
CA GLY A 118 -9.28 9.64 17.64
C GLY A 118 -10.80 9.58 17.66
N LEU A 119 -11.42 9.09 16.58
CA LEU A 119 -12.87 8.91 16.49
C LEU A 119 -13.38 7.90 17.50
N LYS A 120 -12.71 6.74 17.67
CA LYS A 120 -13.06 5.76 18.71
C LYS A 120 -13.06 6.39 20.10
N LYS A 121 -12.02 7.17 20.41
CA LYS A 121 -11.89 7.86 21.69
C LYS A 121 -13.02 8.87 21.94
N ILE A 122 -13.44 9.61 20.92
CA ILE A 122 -14.54 10.59 21.04
C ILE A 122 -15.89 9.88 21.19
N LEU A 123 -16.14 8.85 20.39
CA LEU A 123 -17.43 8.15 20.32
C LEU A 123 -17.62 7.11 21.44
N ARG A 124 -16.64 6.95 22.36
CA ARG A 124 -16.66 5.97 23.46
C ARG A 124 -16.91 4.53 23.01
N PHE A 125 -16.41 4.16 21.84
CA PHE A 125 -16.32 2.77 21.36
C PHE A 125 -14.94 2.18 21.64
#